data_AF-A0A511DBL5-F1
#
_entry.id   AF-A0A511DBL5-F1
#
_cell.length_a   1.000
_cell.length_b   1.000
_cell.length_c   1.000
_cell.angle_alpha   90.00
_cell.angle_beta   90.00
_cell.angle_gamma   90.00
#
_symmetry.space_group_name_H-M   'P 1'
#
loop_
_entity.id
_entity.type
_entity.pdbx_description
1 polymer ?
#
loop_
_entity_poly.entity_id
_entity_poly.type
_entity_poly.pdbx_seq_one_letter_code
_entity_poly.pdbx_strand_id
1 'polypeptide(L)'
;MDSDERSTLSDVRGATTPRRAVLRSVAVAMLVVVVLAGLAGLLGVRSTTTTTVDGPWTVSVEYAWVARAGLDVPWSVTVHRDGGFSGPVTVAVTAGYFDIYESQGLDPEPASQTADATRLYWTFDPPPGEDLTIDFDAYIQPSSQLGESGEVSVVDGGAPRATVSFSTFLLP
;
A
#
# COMPACT_ATOMS: atom_id res chain seq x y z
N MET A 1 -63.49 46.65 -26.47
CA MET A 1 -62.04 46.94 -26.58
C MET A 1 -61.39 45.84 -25.77
N ASP A 2 -61.07 44.75 -26.45
CA ASP A 2 -60.69 43.46 -25.84
C ASP A 2 -59.20 43.27 -26.16
N SER A 3 -58.38 43.38 -25.13
CA SER A 3 -56.92 43.30 -25.26
C SER A 3 -56.51 41.85 -25.04
N ASP A 4 -56.40 41.13 -26.15
CA ASP A 4 -55.93 39.75 -26.23
C ASP A 4 -54.42 39.72 -25.88
N GLU A 5 -54.08 39.52 -24.61
CA GLU A 5 -52.71 39.36 -24.12
C GLU A 5 -52.13 38.03 -24.64
N ARG A 6 -51.62 38.03 -25.88
CA ARG A 6 -50.82 36.92 -26.40
C ARG A 6 -49.47 36.91 -25.69
N SER A 7 -49.42 36.12 -24.62
CA SER A 7 -48.20 35.79 -23.89
C SER A 7 -47.12 35.26 -24.85
N THR A 8 -46.03 36.01 -24.95
CA THR A 8 -44.82 35.70 -25.73
C THR A 8 -44.03 34.51 -25.16
N LEU A 9 -44.48 33.94 -24.04
CA LEU A 9 -43.88 32.78 -23.37
C LEU A 9 -44.46 31.44 -23.83
N SER A 10 -45.47 31.44 -24.71
CA SER A 10 -46.16 30.24 -25.18
C SER A 10 -45.30 29.27 -26.02
N ASP A 11 -44.17 29.74 -26.54
CA ASP A 11 -43.25 28.94 -27.36
C ASP A 11 -42.06 28.35 -26.57
N VAL A 12 -41.98 28.62 -25.26
CA VAL A 12 -41.05 27.90 -24.39
C VAL A 12 -41.66 26.55 -24.05
N ARG A 13 -41.61 25.62 -25.01
CA ARG A 13 -41.82 24.20 -24.72
C ARG A 13 -40.92 23.82 -23.55
N GLY A 14 -41.54 23.41 -22.45
CA GLY A 14 -40.87 22.80 -21.30
C GLY A 14 -40.16 21.52 -21.72
N ALA A 15 -38.96 21.65 -22.27
CA ALA A 15 -38.12 20.55 -22.67
C ALA A 15 -37.11 20.26 -21.56
N THR A 16 -37.60 19.75 -20.42
CA THR A 16 -36.76 18.87 -19.59
C THR A 16 -37.48 17.54 -19.46
N THR A 17 -37.10 16.62 -20.34
CA THR A 17 -37.43 15.20 -20.17
C THR A 17 -37.00 14.79 -18.75
N PRO A 18 -37.89 14.29 -17.88
CA PRO A 18 -37.58 14.00 -16.48
C PRO A 18 -36.37 13.07 -16.34
N ARG A 19 -36.17 12.21 -17.34
CA ARG A 19 -35.04 11.29 -17.46
C ARG A 19 -33.67 11.99 -17.50
N ARG A 20 -33.54 13.17 -18.12
CA ARG A 20 -32.28 13.94 -18.14
C ARG A 20 -31.99 14.59 -16.79
N ALA A 21 -33.03 15.07 -16.09
CA ALA A 21 -32.90 15.63 -14.75
C ALA A 21 -32.53 14.54 -13.72
N VAL A 22 -33.17 13.37 -13.77
CA VAL A 22 -32.84 12.23 -12.91
C VAL A 22 -31.41 11.73 -13.18
N LEU A 23 -31.00 11.60 -14.45
CA LEU A 23 -29.63 11.19 -14.79
C LEU A 23 -28.58 12.15 -14.22
N ARG A 24 -28.83 13.47 -14.31
CA ARG A 24 -27.97 14.49 -13.72
C ARG A 24 -27.91 14.36 -12.19
N SER A 25 -29.06 14.21 -11.52
CA SER A 25 -29.09 14.07 -10.07
C SER A 25 -28.38 12.81 -9.58
N VAL A 26 -28.53 11.69 -10.31
CA VAL A 26 -27.81 10.44 -10.02
C VAL A 26 -26.31 10.63 -10.20
N ALA A 27 -25.86 11.25 -11.30
CA ALA A 27 -24.44 11.52 -11.53
C ALA A 27 -23.84 12.43 -10.45
N VAL A 28 -24.57 13.49 -10.04
CA VAL A 28 -24.15 14.38 -8.95
C VAL A 28 -24.12 13.64 -7.62
N ALA A 29 -25.12 12.80 -7.31
CA ALA A 29 -25.12 11.99 -6.09
C ALA A 29 -23.92 11.03 -6.04
N MET A 30 -23.59 10.37 -7.15
CA MET A 30 -22.39 9.53 -7.24
C MET A 30 -21.11 10.34 -7.02
N LEU A 31 -20.99 11.52 -7.64
CA LEU A 31 -19.83 12.40 -7.43
C LEU A 31 -19.72 12.83 -5.95
N VAL A 32 -20.82 13.20 -5.31
CA VAL A 32 -20.86 13.55 -3.88
C VAL A 32 -20.41 12.37 -3.03
N VAL A 33 -20.85 11.14 -3.33
CA VAL A 33 -20.38 9.94 -2.61
C VAL A 33 -18.88 9.74 -2.75
N VAL A 34 -18.32 9.89 -3.96
CA VAL A 34 -16.86 9.76 -4.19
C VAL A 34 -16.09 10.84 -3.42
N VAL A 35 -16.57 12.09 -3.44
CA VAL A 35 -15.94 13.19 -2.70
C VAL A 35 -15.98 12.93 -1.19
N LEU A 36 -17.12 12.49 -0.67
CA LEU A 36 -17.25 12.14 0.75
C LEU A 36 -16.34 10.96 1.12
N ALA A 37 -16.18 9.96 0.25
CA ALA A 37 -15.26 8.86 0.47
C ALA A 37 -13.79 9.33 0.48
N GLY A 38 -13.43 10.25 -0.42
CA GLY A 38 -12.10 10.88 -0.42
C GLY A 38 -11.85 11.70 0.85
N LEU A 39 -12.81 12.51 1.28
CA LEU A 39 -12.73 13.28 2.53
C LEU A 39 -12.67 12.40 3.78
N ALA A 40 -13.33 11.24 3.76
CA ALA A 40 -13.25 10.24 4.82
C ALA A 40 -11.95 9.40 4.78
N GLY A 41 -11.01 9.68 3.87
CA GLY A 41 -9.75 8.95 3.73
C GLY A 41 -9.92 7.51 3.22
N LEU A 42 -11.09 7.17 2.68
CA LEU A 42 -11.38 5.80 2.21
C LEU A 42 -10.66 5.45 0.90
N LEU A 43 -10.06 6.43 0.23
CA LEU A 43 -9.41 6.30 -1.08
C LEU A 43 -7.88 6.41 -1.04
N GLY A 44 -7.29 6.56 0.15
CA GLY A 44 -5.85 6.71 0.37
C GLY A 44 -5.13 5.39 0.67
N VAL A 45 -3.82 5.50 0.93
CA VAL A 45 -2.97 4.38 1.38
C VAL A 45 -3.48 3.84 2.71
N ARG A 46 -3.54 2.51 2.84
CA ARG A 46 -3.86 1.84 4.09
C ARG A 46 -2.76 0.86 4.43
N SER A 47 -2.10 1.08 5.57
CA SER A 47 -1.11 0.16 6.10
C SER A 47 -1.70 -0.82 7.10
N THR A 48 -1.01 -1.94 7.27
CA THR A 48 -1.26 -2.93 8.30
C THR A 48 0.05 -3.58 8.69
N THR A 49 0.08 -4.18 9.87
CA THR A 49 1.24 -4.93 10.36
C THR A 49 0.84 -6.38 10.51
N THR A 50 1.66 -7.28 9.97
CA THR A 50 1.50 -8.72 10.16
C THR A 50 2.72 -9.27 10.91
N THR A 51 2.50 -10.20 11.82
CA THR A 51 3.52 -10.69 12.75
C THR A 51 3.49 -12.21 12.85
N THR A 52 4.66 -12.83 12.83
CA THR A 52 4.87 -14.26 13.06
C THR A 52 5.90 -14.46 14.18
N VAL A 53 5.70 -15.50 14.99
CA VAL A 53 6.65 -15.93 16.04
C VAL A 53 7.10 -17.36 15.76
N ASP A 54 8.40 -17.63 15.82
CA ASP A 54 9.00 -18.98 15.71
C ASP A 54 10.23 -19.09 16.64
N GLY A 55 10.06 -19.83 17.75
CA GLY A 55 11.10 -19.97 18.75
C GLY A 55 11.46 -18.62 19.39
N PRO A 56 12.75 -18.21 19.41
CA PRO A 56 13.14 -16.92 19.99
C PRO A 56 12.88 -15.74 19.06
N TRP A 57 12.40 -15.97 17.83
CA TRP A 57 12.27 -14.96 16.80
C TRP A 57 10.82 -14.47 16.69
N THR A 58 10.63 -13.15 16.69
CA THR A 58 9.39 -12.50 16.30
C THR A 58 9.67 -11.58 15.13
N VAL A 59 8.98 -11.77 14.00
CA VAL A 59 9.14 -10.94 12.80
C VAL A 59 7.82 -10.23 12.55
N SER A 60 7.88 -8.91 12.41
CA SER A 60 6.75 -8.06 12.06
C SER A 60 7.04 -7.31 10.78
N VAL A 61 6.05 -7.20 9.90
CA VAL A 61 6.14 -6.42 8.66
C VAL A 61 4.99 -5.43 8.64
N GLU A 62 5.31 -4.14 8.67
CA GLU A 62 4.38 -3.07 8.32
C GLU A 62 4.45 -2.82 6.81
N TYR A 63 3.30 -2.82 6.15
CA TYR A 63 3.20 -2.61 4.71
C TYR A 63 1.87 -1.97 4.33
N ALA A 64 1.80 -1.34 3.17
CA ALA A 64 0.54 -0.87 2.60
C ALA A 64 -0.26 -2.02 1.97
N TRP A 65 -1.27 -2.54 2.65
CA TRP A 65 -2.17 -3.55 2.06
C TRP A 65 -3.07 -2.97 0.96
N VAL A 66 -3.31 -1.65 0.94
CA VAL A 66 -3.86 -0.92 -0.20
C VAL A 66 -3.02 0.31 -0.49
N ALA A 67 -2.65 0.50 -1.76
CA ALA A 67 -1.91 1.66 -2.23
C ALA A 67 -2.36 2.13 -3.63
N ARG A 68 -1.72 3.18 -4.14
CA ARG A 68 -1.87 3.71 -5.50
C ARG A 68 -0.49 4.01 -6.07
N ALA A 69 -0.39 3.90 -7.40
CA ALA A 69 0.82 4.28 -8.11
C ALA A 69 1.18 5.75 -7.86
N GLY A 70 2.47 6.02 -7.62
CA GLY A 70 3.03 7.34 -7.39
C GLY A 70 2.85 7.90 -5.97
N LEU A 71 2.40 7.09 -5.00
CA LEU A 71 2.31 7.50 -3.59
C LEU A 71 3.39 6.82 -2.74
N ASP A 72 3.88 7.56 -1.75
CA ASP A 72 4.71 7.01 -0.67
C ASP A 72 3.91 6.00 0.14
N VAL A 73 4.54 4.87 0.47
CA VAL A 73 3.92 3.83 1.27
C VAL A 73 4.93 3.27 2.28
N PRO A 74 4.49 2.88 3.49
CA PRO A 74 5.38 2.23 4.42
C PRO A 74 5.75 0.84 3.92
N TRP A 75 7.01 0.49 4.09
CA TRP A 75 7.46 -0.89 4.18
C TRP A 75 8.56 -0.95 5.25
N SER A 76 8.27 -1.61 6.37
CA SER A 76 9.16 -1.72 7.51
C SER A 76 9.14 -3.14 8.06
N VAL A 77 10.31 -3.67 8.37
CA VAL A 77 10.48 -4.98 8.99
C VAL A 77 11.11 -4.81 10.36
N THR A 78 10.46 -5.34 11.38
CA THR A 78 11.04 -5.47 12.73
C THR A 78 11.32 -6.93 13.02
N VAL A 79 12.58 -7.26 13.22
CA VAL A 79 13.02 -8.56 13.72
C VAL A 79 13.36 -8.40 15.18
N HIS A 80 12.62 -9.10 16.04
CA HIS A 80 12.85 -9.18 17.47
C HIS A 80 13.44 -10.56 17.82
N ARG A 81 14.39 -10.58 18.75
CA ARG A 81 14.92 -11.82 19.33
C ARG A 81 15.08 -11.70 20.84
N ASP A 82 14.42 -12.59 21.58
CA ASP A 82 14.54 -12.69 23.04
C ASP A 82 16.02 -12.90 23.43
N GLY A 83 16.55 -12.04 24.30
CA GLY A 83 17.95 -12.09 24.75
C GLY A 83 18.95 -11.48 23.76
N GLY A 84 18.48 -10.86 22.68
CA GLY A 84 19.28 -10.10 21.72
C GLY A 84 20.00 -10.93 20.67
N PHE A 85 20.85 -10.24 19.90
CA PHE A 85 21.54 -10.83 18.75
C PHE A 85 22.99 -11.20 19.09
N SER A 86 23.33 -12.48 18.92
CA SER A 86 24.68 -13.01 19.16
C SER A 86 25.63 -12.85 17.97
N GLY A 87 25.15 -12.32 16.85
CA GLY A 87 25.87 -12.18 15.59
C GLY A 87 25.01 -11.54 14.51
N PRO A 88 25.53 -11.42 13.28
CA PRO A 88 24.81 -10.80 12.17
C PRO A 88 23.44 -11.45 11.92
N VAL A 89 22.48 -10.63 11.52
CA VAL A 89 21.11 -11.05 11.24
C VAL A 89 20.89 -11.02 9.75
N THR A 90 20.48 -12.14 9.16
CA THR A 90 20.14 -12.20 7.75
C THR A 90 18.62 -12.26 7.59
N VAL A 91 18.06 -11.32 6.83
CA VAL A 91 16.66 -11.27 6.45
C VAL A 91 16.54 -11.68 4.98
N ALA A 92 15.67 -12.64 4.70
CA ALA A 92 15.34 -13.07 3.35
C ALA A 92 13.98 -12.51 2.95
N VAL A 93 13.91 -11.84 1.80
CA VAL A 93 12.70 -11.20 1.29
C VAL A 93 12.43 -11.62 -0.16
N THR A 94 11.17 -11.84 -0.51
CA THR A 94 10.77 -12.12 -1.90
C THR A 94 11.16 -10.96 -2.82
N ALA A 95 12.01 -11.22 -3.81
CA ALA A 95 12.55 -10.19 -4.69
C ALA A 95 11.46 -9.50 -5.52
N GLY A 96 10.54 -10.27 -6.09
CA GLY A 96 9.45 -9.76 -6.94
C GLY A 96 8.51 -8.77 -6.24
N TYR A 97 8.41 -8.82 -4.91
CA TYR A 97 7.61 -7.85 -4.17
C TYR A 97 8.08 -6.40 -4.39
N PHE A 98 9.39 -6.20 -4.59
CA PHE A 98 9.94 -4.86 -4.82
C PHE A 98 9.73 -4.35 -6.24
N ASP A 99 9.23 -5.18 -7.16
CA ASP A 99 8.94 -4.76 -8.54
C ASP A 99 7.79 -3.75 -8.60
N ILE A 100 7.03 -3.52 -7.52
CA ILE A 100 6.00 -2.46 -7.50
C ILE A 100 6.54 -1.11 -6.98
N TYR A 101 7.79 -1.04 -6.53
CA TYR A 101 8.39 0.15 -5.94
C TYR A 101 9.41 0.80 -6.88
N GLU A 102 9.66 2.10 -6.69
CA GLU A 102 10.86 2.76 -7.22
C GLU A 102 12.03 2.60 -6.24
N SER A 103 13.25 2.41 -6.76
CA SER A 103 14.44 2.18 -5.93
C SER A 103 14.93 3.47 -5.25
N GLN A 104 15.19 3.40 -3.94
CA GLN A 104 15.65 4.54 -3.13
C GLN A 104 16.71 4.13 -2.08
N GLY A 105 16.48 3.04 -1.34
CA GLY A 105 17.47 2.46 -0.40
C GLY A 105 16.83 1.90 0.87
N LEU A 106 17.62 1.20 1.68
CA LEU A 106 17.20 0.69 3.00
C LEU A 106 17.86 1.52 4.12
N ASP A 107 17.16 1.68 5.25
CA ASP A 107 17.73 2.20 6.48
C ASP A 107 17.48 1.22 7.65
N PRO A 108 18.53 0.71 8.32
CA PRO A 108 19.94 0.87 7.97
C PRO A 108 20.30 0.19 6.64
N GLU A 109 21.43 0.57 6.04
CA GLU A 109 21.98 -0.14 4.89
C GLU A 109 22.51 -1.54 5.33
N PRO A 110 22.25 -2.62 4.57
CA PRO A 110 22.80 -3.93 4.87
C PRO A 110 24.33 -3.94 4.84
N ALA A 111 24.95 -4.64 5.79
CA ALA A 111 26.40 -4.91 5.78
C ALA A 111 26.81 -5.78 4.56
N SER A 112 25.92 -6.65 4.10
CA SER A 112 26.06 -7.32 2.81
C SER A 112 24.71 -7.71 2.23
N GLN A 113 24.66 -7.80 0.90
CA GLN A 113 23.47 -8.22 0.15
C GLN A 113 23.85 -9.31 -0.85
N THR A 114 23.01 -10.33 -0.95
CA THR A 114 23.06 -11.33 -2.03
C THR A 114 21.64 -11.62 -2.53
N ALA A 115 21.53 -12.38 -3.62
CA ALA A 115 20.24 -12.77 -4.17
C ALA A 115 20.33 -14.18 -4.77
N ASP A 116 19.20 -14.89 -4.75
CA ASP A 116 18.99 -16.06 -5.59
C ASP A 116 17.90 -15.77 -6.65
N ALA A 117 17.32 -16.81 -7.26
CA ALA A 117 16.30 -16.66 -8.30
C ALA A 117 14.99 -16.00 -7.83
N THR A 118 14.70 -16.00 -6.52
CA THR A 118 13.40 -15.60 -5.95
C THR A 118 13.52 -14.68 -4.75
N ARG A 119 14.67 -14.63 -4.08
CA ARG A 119 14.85 -13.94 -2.81
C ARG A 119 16.07 -13.04 -2.81
N LEU A 120 15.91 -11.90 -2.14
CA LEU A 120 16.99 -11.04 -1.69
C LEU A 120 17.37 -11.45 -0.27
N TYR A 121 18.66 -11.43 0.01
CA TYR A 121 19.21 -11.72 1.33
C TYR A 121 20.00 -10.51 1.80
N TRP A 122 19.52 -9.86 2.86
CA TRP A 122 20.16 -8.71 3.49
C TRP A 122 20.73 -9.12 4.83
N THR A 123 22.01 -8.91 5.02
CA THR A 123 22.68 -9.21 6.29
C THR A 123 23.06 -7.91 6.97
N PHE A 124 22.66 -7.77 8.22
CA PHE A 124 22.88 -6.60 9.06
C PHE A 124 23.80 -6.96 10.21
N ASP A 125 24.62 -6.00 10.64
CA ASP A 125 25.31 -6.10 11.91
C ASP A 125 24.29 -6.11 13.06
N PRO A 126 24.55 -6.85 14.16
CA PRO A 126 23.61 -6.94 15.26
C PRO A 126 23.42 -5.56 15.92
N PRO A 127 22.18 -5.05 16.03
CA PRO A 127 21.93 -3.82 16.76
C PRO A 127 22.11 -4.05 18.28
N PRO A 128 22.31 -2.98 19.06
CA PRO A 128 22.19 -3.09 20.51
C PRO A 128 20.75 -3.43 20.91
N GLY A 129 20.58 -4.39 21.81
CA GLY A 129 19.27 -4.79 22.32
C GLY A 129 18.66 -5.98 21.57
N GLU A 130 17.33 -5.99 21.50
CA GLU A 130 16.54 -7.14 21.04
C GLU A 130 15.86 -6.92 19.70
N ASP A 131 15.87 -5.68 19.17
CA ASP A 131 15.15 -5.30 17.96
C ASP A 131 16.08 -4.79 16.87
N LEU A 132 15.90 -5.33 15.66
CA LEU A 132 16.41 -4.80 14.40
C LEU A 132 15.22 -4.30 13.58
N THR A 133 15.18 -3.00 13.31
CA THR A 133 14.21 -2.39 12.39
C THR A 133 14.89 -2.05 11.07
N ILE A 134 14.24 -2.41 9.97
CA ILE A 134 14.68 -2.19 8.59
C ILE A 134 13.55 -1.47 7.87
N ASP A 135 13.80 -0.23 7.48
CA ASP A 135 12.86 0.61 6.75
C ASP A 135 13.27 0.68 5.27
N PHE A 136 12.29 0.60 4.39
CA PHE A 136 12.48 0.84 2.95
C PHE A 136 11.71 2.10 2.58
N ASP A 137 12.44 3.21 2.41
CA ASP A 137 11.86 4.51 2.04
C ASP A 137 11.55 4.51 0.53
N ALA A 138 10.32 4.15 0.16
CA ALA A 138 9.96 4.04 -1.25
C ALA A 138 8.49 4.40 -1.52
N TYR A 139 8.24 4.76 -2.77
CA TYR A 139 6.90 4.96 -3.32
C TYR A 139 6.58 3.88 -4.35
N ILE A 140 5.30 3.62 -4.55
CA ILE A 140 4.84 2.72 -5.61
C ILE A 140 5.18 3.35 -6.96
N GLN A 141 5.90 2.65 -7.82
CA GLN A 141 6.31 3.22 -9.11
C GLN A 141 5.09 3.56 -9.98
N PRO A 142 5.11 4.67 -10.75
CA PRO A 142 3.94 5.12 -11.54
C PRO A 142 3.45 4.11 -12.57
N SER A 143 4.34 3.25 -13.07
CA SER A 143 4.04 2.20 -14.06
C SER A 143 3.35 0.98 -13.45
N SER A 144 3.38 0.80 -12.12
CA SER A 144 2.77 -0.37 -11.48
C SER A 144 1.25 -0.22 -11.39
N GLN A 145 0.54 -1.10 -12.06
CA GLN A 145 -0.93 -1.13 -12.09
C GLN A 145 -1.51 -2.32 -11.31
N LEU A 146 -0.65 -3.26 -10.91
CA LEU A 146 -1.00 -4.46 -10.17
C LEU A 146 -0.11 -4.51 -8.92
N GLY A 147 -0.71 -4.89 -7.81
CA GLY A 147 0.07 -5.12 -6.59
C GLY A 147 0.84 -6.43 -6.62
N GLU A 148 1.61 -6.67 -5.57
CA GLU A 148 2.41 -7.88 -5.39
C GLU A 148 2.25 -8.44 -3.97
N SER A 149 2.56 -9.72 -3.84
CA SER A 149 2.68 -10.44 -2.59
C SER A 149 4.14 -10.74 -2.30
N GLY A 150 4.48 -10.73 -1.02
CA GLY A 150 5.83 -10.91 -0.56
C GLY A 150 5.88 -11.81 0.66
N GLU A 151 7.08 -12.31 0.92
CA GLU A 151 7.42 -12.96 2.17
C GLU A 151 8.68 -12.32 2.74
N VAL A 152 8.74 -12.22 4.06
CA VAL A 152 9.92 -11.84 4.83
C VAL A 152 10.18 -12.94 5.85
N SER A 153 11.43 -13.33 6.05
CA SER A 153 11.84 -14.31 7.06
C SER A 153 13.22 -13.97 7.60
N VAL A 154 13.50 -14.36 8.84
CA VAL A 154 14.87 -14.36 9.36
C VAL A 154 15.55 -15.68 8.99
N VAL A 155 16.82 -15.65 8.60
CA VAL A 155 17.59 -16.86 8.30
C VAL A 155 18.42 -17.24 9.51
N ASP A 156 18.15 -18.43 10.07
CA ASP A 156 18.86 -18.97 11.22
C ASP A 156 19.27 -20.42 10.95
N GLY A 157 20.52 -20.77 11.22
CA GLY A 157 21.09 -22.08 10.85
C GLY A 157 21.05 -22.41 9.36
N GLY A 158 20.99 -21.39 8.48
CA GLY A 158 20.92 -21.55 7.03
C GLY A 158 19.51 -21.85 6.48
N ALA A 159 18.47 -21.77 7.31
CA ALA A 159 17.09 -21.97 6.90
C ALA A 159 16.21 -20.77 7.31
N PRO A 160 15.17 -20.44 6.53
CA PRO A 160 14.16 -19.46 6.92
C PRO A 160 13.43 -19.86 8.21
N ARG A 161 13.22 -18.89 9.10
CA ARG A 161 12.43 -18.97 10.33
C ARG A 161 11.50 -17.77 10.42
N ALA A 162 10.45 -17.89 11.23
CA ALA A 162 9.47 -16.83 11.47
C ALA A 162 9.00 -16.12 10.18
N THR A 163 8.57 -16.91 9.19
CA THR A 163 8.15 -16.35 7.89
C THR A 163 6.82 -15.60 8.02
N VAL A 164 6.79 -14.41 7.43
CA VAL A 164 5.63 -13.52 7.36
C VAL A 164 5.27 -13.31 5.90
N SER A 165 4.03 -13.61 5.53
CA SER A 165 3.50 -13.35 4.19
C SER A 165 2.58 -12.13 4.20
N PHE A 166 2.66 -11.30 3.15
CA PHE A 166 1.86 -10.09 3.00
C PHE A 166 1.53 -9.84 1.52
N SER A 167 0.51 -9.01 1.26
CA SER A 167 0.04 -8.74 -0.10
C SER A 167 -0.51 -7.33 -0.23
N THR A 168 0.02 -6.59 -1.19
CA THR A 168 -0.37 -5.22 -1.50
C THR A 168 -1.36 -5.22 -2.66
N PHE A 169 -2.46 -4.51 -2.52
CA PHE A 169 -3.40 -4.26 -3.61
C PHE A 169 -3.27 -2.83 -4.13
N LEU A 170 -3.10 -2.66 -5.44
CA LEU A 170 -3.07 -1.34 -6.07
C LEU A 170 -4.44 -0.95 -6.60
N LEU A 171 -4.94 0.19 -6.13
CA LEU A 171 -6.13 0.82 -6.69
C LEU A 171 -5.80 1.48 -8.04
N PRO A 172 -6.71 1.41 -9.03
CA PRO A 172 -6.59 2.15 -10.28
C PRO A 172 -6.53 3.66 -10.10
#